data_AF-A0A966EI31-F1
#
_entry.id   AF-A0A966EI31-F1
#
_cell.length_a   1.000
_cell.length_b   1.000
_cell.length_c   1.000
_cell.angle_alpha   90.00
_cell.angle_beta   90.00
_cell.angle_gamma   90.00
#
_symmetry.space_group_name_H-M   'P 1'
#
loop_
_entity.id
_entity.type
_entity.pdbx_description
1 polymer ?
#
loop_
_entity_poly.entity_id
_entity_poly.type
_entity_poly.pdbx_seq_one_letter_code
_entity_poly.pdbx_strand_id
1 'polypeptide(L)'
;MINDPQLVKELIDSGLPVEIHDQLGYCSVNAQEASQRTGHPQEGWVVPYRDPDGKPYQHEGKDFYRLKPRGFKDGSPKYLSPAKAGCRPYFSPLFPKGHLETGRNLFITEGEKKTDCLNLNHVPAIGLSGIWCWKDQRSGDSQPIPELEAIDWTRNVYVVFDSDLTLKPQIQA
;
A
#
# COMPACT_ATOMS: atom_id res chain seq x y z
N MET A 1 -14.47 -9.25 -12.18
CA MET A 1 -15.23 -9.22 -10.92
C MET A 1 -14.59 -10.14 -9.89
N ILE A 2 -14.27 -9.58 -8.73
CA ILE A 2 -13.77 -10.30 -7.56
C ILE A 2 -14.87 -11.26 -7.06
N ASN A 3 -14.60 -12.57 -7.02
CA ASN A 3 -15.58 -13.60 -6.62
C ASN A 3 -15.57 -13.93 -5.11
N ASP A 4 -14.94 -13.09 -4.28
CA ASP A 4 -14.84 -13.27 -2.84
C ASP A 4 -15.70 -12.24 -2.09
N PRO A 5 -16.82 -12.66 -1.47
CA PRO A 5 -17.73 -11.77 -0.77
C PRO A 5 -17.08 -10.99 0.38
N GLN A 6 -16.10 -11.57 1.08
CA GLN A 6 -15.45 -10.89 2.19
C GLN A 6 -14.52 -9.78 1.70
N LEU A 7 -13.75 -10.03 0.64
CA LEU A 7 -12.90 -9.01 0.02
C LEU A 7 -13.78 -7.89 -0.57
N VAL A 8 -14.84 -8.23 -1.28
CA VAL A 8 -15.79 -7.25 -1.83
C VAL A 8 -16.35 -6.36 -0.72
N LYS A 9 -16.85 -6.97 0.36
CA LYS A 9 -17.38 -6.23 1.52
C LYS A 9 -16.30 -5.33 2.14
N GLU A 10 -15.09 -5.84 2.35
CA GLU A 10 -13.98 -5.07 2.93
C GLU A 10 -13.64 -3.83 2.09
N LEU A 11 -13.61 -3.96 0.76
CA LEU A 11 -13.33 -2.83 -0.13
C LEU A 11 -14.47 -1.80 -0.08
N ILE A 12 -15.73 -2.25 -0.11
CA ILE A 12 -16.91 -1.37 0.01
C ILE A 12 -16.90 -0.63 1.36
N ASP A 13 -16.69 -1.35 2.47
CA ASP A 13 -16.59 -0.77 3.82
C ASP A 13 -15.45 0.26 3.92
N SER A 14 -14.47 0.20 3.01
CA SER A 14 -13.34 1.13 2.91
C SER A 14 -13.60 2.30 1.95
N GLY A 15 -14.82 2.46 1.45
CA GLY A 15 -15.19 3.51 0.50
C GLY A 15 -14.76 3.24 -0.94
N LEU A 16 -14.42 1.99 -1.29
CA LEU A 16 -14.00 1.61 -2.64
C LEU A 16 -15.16 0.84 -3.31
N PRO A 17 -15.88 1.48 -4.26
CA PRO A 17 -17.08 0.91 -4.82
C PRO A 17 -16.74 -0.18 -5.87
N VAL A 18 -17.69 -1.05 -6.17
CA VAL A 18 -17.44 -2.31 -6.92
C VAL A 18 -16.88 -2.06 -8.33
N GLU A 19 -17.24 -0.92 -8.92
CA GLU A 19 -16.88 -0.53 -10.29
C GLU A 19 -15.37 -0.39 -10.49
N ILE A 20 -14.61 -0.13 -9.42
CA ILE A 20 -13.15 0.03 -9.48
C ILE A 20 -12.37 -1.21 -9.02
N HIS A 21 -13.04 -2.24 -8.48
CA HIS A 21 -12.36 -3.40 -7.85
C HIS A 21 -11.43 -4.13 -8.82
N ASP A 22 -11.89 -4.35 -10.06
CA ASP A 22 -11.09 -5.00 -11.10
C ASP A 22 -9.85 -4.16 -11.48
N GLN A 23 -9.95 -2.82 -11.44
CA GLN A 23 -8.83 -1.91 -11.70
C GLN A 23 -7.81 -1.91 -10.55
N LEU A 24 -8.28 -1.95 -9.30
CA LEU A 24 -7.42 -2.01 -8.11
C LEU A 24 -6.60 -3.30 -8.06
N GLY A 25 -7.14 -4.40 -8.58
CA GLY A 25 -6.42 -5.67 -8.72
C GLY A 25 -6.20 -6.45 -7.42
N TYR A 26 -6.95 -6.14 -6.36
CA TYR A 26 -6.95 -6.92 -5.14
C TYR A 26 -7.47 -8.33 -5.47
N CYS A 27 -6.80 -9.36 -4.95
CA CYS A 27 -7.06 -10.74 -5.36
C CYS A 27 -7.04 -11.66 -4.17
N SER A 28 -8.11 -12.43 -3.97
CA SER A 28 -8.18 -13.44 -2.92
C SER A 28 -7.26 -14.61 -3.24
N VAL A 29 -6.64 -15.16 -2.20
CA VAL A 29 -5.66 -16.24 -2.31
C VAL A 29 -5.89 -17.27 -1.21
N ASN A 30 -5.75 -18.54 -1.55
CA ASN A 30 -5.62 -19.61 -0.57
C ASN A 30 -4.18 -19.65 0.02
N ALA A 31 -3.94 -20.49 1.02
CA ALA A 31 -2.63 -20.57 1.69
C ALA A 31 -1.47 -20.93 0.75
N GLN A 32 -1.70 -21.79 -0.26
CA GLN A 32 -0.68 -22.18 -1.23
C GLN A 32 -0.32 -21.01 -2.14
N GLU A 33 -1.33 -20.34 -2.70
CA GLU A 33 -1.15 -19.16 -3.56
C GLU A 33 -0.49 -18.00 -2.80
N ALA A 34 -0.93 -17.75 -1.57
CA ALA A 34 -0.33 -16.75 -0.69
C ALA A 34 1.16 -17.04 -0.44
N SER A 35 1.50 -18.29 -0.13
CA SER A 35 2.89 -18.71 0.08
C SER A 35 3.73 -18.53 -1.19
N GLN A 36 3.18 -18.84 -2.37
CA GLN A 36 3.90 -18.69 -3.64
C GLN A 36 4.21 -17.22 -3.97
N ARG A 37 3.24 -16.33 -3.72
CA ARG A 37 3.33 -14.89 -4.03
C ARG A 37 4.09 -14.09 -2.98
N THR A 38 3.99 -14.46 -1.71
CA THR A 38 4.48 -13.62 -0.60
C THR A 38 5.41 -14.32 0.38
N GLY A 39 5.52 -15.64 0.32
CA GLY A 39 6.24 -16.45 1.32
C GLY A 39 5.44 -16.69 2.61
N HIS A 40 4.22 -16.17 2.73
CA HIS A 40 3.35 -16.33 3.91
C HIS A 40 2.22 -17.33 3.63
N PRO A 41 2.11 -18.46 4.35
CA PRO A 41 1.12 -19.50 4.09
C PRO A 41 -0.24 -19.23 4.78
N GLN A 42 -0.73 -17.99 4.74
CA GLN A 42 -2.04 -17.63 5.28
C GLN A 42 -3.01 -17.29 4.16
N GLU A 43 -4.21 -17.87 4.18
CA GLU A 43 -5.30 -17.46 3.28
C GLU A 43 -5.69 -15.99 3.53
N GLY A 44 -6.18 -15.32 2.50
CA GLY A 44 -6.43 -13.89 2.56
C GLY A 44 -6.66 -13.27 1.19
N TRP A 45 -6.18 -12.05 1.05
CA TRP A 45 -6.07 -11.39 -0.24
C TRP A 45 -4.76 -10.63 -0.36
N VAL A 46 -4.27 -10.54 -1.59
CA VAL A 46 -3.06 -9.80 -1.93
C VAL A 46 -3.40 -8.46 -2.53
N VAL A 47 -2.55 -7.48 -2.24
CA VAL A 47 -2.54 -6.16 -2.86
C VAL A 47 -1.33 -6.07 -3.78
N PRO A 48 -1.51 -5.90 -5.10
CA PRO A 48 -0.39 -5.73 -6.02
C PRO A 48 0.28 -4.38 -5.80
N TYR A 49 1.61 -4.36 -5.72
CA TYR A 49 2.36 -3.11 -5.73
C TYR A 49 2.99 -2.88 -7.09
N ARG A 50 2.76 -1.68 -7.62
CA ARG A 50 3.24 -1.24 -8.93
C ARG A 50 3.98 0.07 -8.79
N ASP A 51 4.87 0.32 -9.73
CA ASP A 51 5.51 1.60 -9.93
C ASP A 51 4.53 2.62 -10.54
N PRO A 52 4.92 3.90 -10.66
CA PRO A 52 4.06 4.95 -11.20
C PRO A 52 3.56 4.71 -12.64
N ASP A 53 4.28 3.89 -13.41
CA ASP A 53 3.91 3.51 -14.78
C ASP A 53 2.97 2.30 -14.82
N GLY A 54 2.67 1.71 -13.66
CA GLY A 54 1.80 0.56 -13.50
C GLY A 54 2.54 -0.78 -13.66
N LYS A 55 3.87 -0.78 -13.77
CA LYS A 55 4.65 -2.02 -13.83
C LYS A 55 4.82 -2.59 -12.42
N PRO A 56 4.66 -3.91 -12.21
CA PRO A 56 4.81 -4.51 -10.89
C PRO A 56 6.22 -4.30 -10.33
N TYR A 57 6.34 -3.87 -9.07
CA TYR A 57 7.61 -3.97 -8.37
C TYR A 57 8.03 -5.43 -8.29
N GLN A 58 9.34 -5.68 -8.29
CA GLN A 58 9.90 -7.03 -8.25
C GLN A 58 10.72 -7.24 -6.99
N HIS A 59 10.70 -8.47 -6.48
CA HIS A 59 11.63 -8.97 -5.49
C HIS A 59 11.95 -10.44 -5.82
N GLU A 60 13.24 -10.77 -5.94
CA GLU A 60 13.70 -12.13 -6.29
C GLU A 60 13.02 -12.71 -7.56
N GLY A 61 12.80 -11.86 -8.57
CA GLY A 61 12.19 -12.26 -9.83
C GLY A 61 10.67 -12.52 -9.77
N LYS A 62 10.01 -12.12 -8.68
CA LYS A 62 8.56 -12.19 -8.52
C LYS A 62 7.97 -10.80 -8.32
N ASP A 63 6.77 -10.61 -8.86
CA ASP A 63 5.91 -9.48 -8.55
C ASP A 63 5.73 -9.31 -7.03
N PHE A 64 5.84 -8.07 -6.56
CA PHE A 64 5.68 -7.73 -5.16
C PHE A 64 4.21 -7.58 -4.81
N TYR A 65 3.79 -8.32 -3.79
CA TYR A 65 2.47 -8.23 -3.20
C TYR A 65 2.58 -8.07 -1.68
N ARG A 66 1.63 -7.36 -1.07
CA ARG A 66 1.38 -7.49 0.37
C ARG A 66 0.16 -8.37 0.59
N LEU A 67 0.28 -9.32 1.51
CA LEU A 67 -0.81 -10.19 1.92
C LEU A 67 -1.55 -9.57 3.10
N LYS A 68 -2.87 -9.51 3.03
CA LYS A 68 -3.72 -9.36 4.22
C LYS A 68 -4.34 -10.72 4.56
N PRO A 69 -3.88 -11.39 5.63
CA PRO A 69 -4.46 -12.63 6.08
C PRO A 69 -5.93 -12.45 6.48
N ARG A 70 -6.75 -13.50 6.28
CA ARG A 70 -8.04 -13.60 6.98
C ARG A 70 -7.80 -13.78 8.47
N GLY A 71 -8.77 -13.34 9.28
CA GLY A 71 -8.73 -13.56 10.73
C GLY A 71 -7.58 -12.82 11.42
N PHE A 72 -7.36 -11.56 11.04
CA PHE A 72 -6.47 -10.64 11.74
C PHE A 72 -6.64 -10.77 13.26
N LYS A 73 -5.53 -10.93 13.98
CA LYS A 73 -5.51 -10.96 15.45
C LYS A 73 -4.89 -9.67 15.96
N ASP A 74 -5.47 -9.09 16.99
CA ASP A 74 -4.88 -7.91 17.65
C ASP A 74 -3.44 -8.19 18.08
N GLY A 75 -2.56 -7.22 17.83
CA GLY A 75 -1.12 -7.33 18.06
C GLY A 75 -0.32 -8.03 16.96
N SER A 76 -0.98 -8.61 15.93
CA SER A 76 -0.27 -9.10 14.74
C SER A 76 -0.20 -8.03 13.64
N PRO A 77 0.77 -8.08 12.70
CA PRO A 77 0.77 -7.17 11.56
C PRO A 77 -0.45 -7.40 10.65
N LYS A 78 -1.18 -6.33 10.33
CA LYS A 78 -2.40 -6.39 9.50
C LYS A 78 -2.14 -6.79 8.04
N TYR A 79 -0.97 -6.41 7.54
CA TYR A 79 -0.49 -6.71 6.20
C TYR A 79 0.94 -7.21 6.27
N LEU A 80 1.24 -8.27 5.54
CA LEU A 80 2.51 -8.98 5.52
C LEU A 80 3.21 -8.73 4.19
N SER A 81 4.46 -8.26 4.25
CA SER A 81 5.34 -8.11 3.10
C SER A 81 6.24 -9.35 2.96
N PRO A 82 6.74 -9.67 1.75
CA PRO A 82 7.72 -10.74 1.60
C PRO A 82 8.98 -10.46 2.44
N ALA A 83 9.54 -11.53 3.01
CA ALA A 83 10.71 -11.41 3.87
C ALA A 83 11.88 -10.77 3.11
N LYS A 84 12.61 -9.85 3.77
CA LYS A 84 13.80 -9.16 3.20
C LYS A 84 13.54 -8.32 1.93
N ALA A 85 12.29 -8.09 1.55
CA ALA A 85 11.96 -7.33 0.35
C ALA A 85 12.12 -5.80 0.49
N GLY A 86 12.26 -5.31 1.73
CA GLY A 86 12.27 -3.89 2.05
C GLY A 86 10.88 -3.27 1.95
N CYS A 87 10.82 -1.94 2.02
CA CYS A 87 9.58 -1.18 1.87
C CYS A 87 9.42 -0.69 0.44
N ARG A 88 8.18 -0.48 0.00
CA ARG A 88 7.83 0.13 -1.28
C ARG A 88 6.72 1.15 -1.05
N PRO A 89 6.74 2.30 -1.75
CA PRO A 89 5.56 3.15 -1.78
C PRO A 89 4.45 2.40 -2.53
N TYR A 90 3.21 2.64 -2.14
CA TYR A 90 2.05 2.15 -2.85
C TYR A 90 1.55 3.22 -3.82
N PHE A 91 1.54 2.89 -5.10
CA PHE A 91 0.90 3.69 -6.14
C PHE A 91 -0.44 3.04 -6.51
N SER A 92 -1.53 3.77 -6.29
CA SER A 92 -2.86 3.29 -6.69
C SER A 92 -2.93 3.17 -8.21
N PRO A 93 -3.59 2.15 -8.77
CA PRO A 93 -3.94 2.10 -10.20
C PRO A 93 -4.83 3.26 -10.68
N LEU A 94 -5.38 4.04 -9.75
CA LEU A 94 -6.13 5.27 -10.00
C LEU A 94 -5.25 6.53 -9.99
N PHE A 95 -3.97 6.39 -9.65
CA PHE A 95 -3.03 7.51 -9.60
C PHE A 95 -2.86 8.14 -10.99
N PRO A 96 -2.93 9.48 -11.14
CA PRO A 96 -2.85 10.10 -12.45
C PRO A 96 -1.47 9.94 -13.09
N LYS A 97 -1.43 9.42 -14.32
CA LYS A 97 -0.18 9.27 -15.10
C LYS A 97 0.54 10.61 -15.28
N GLY A 98 1.86 10.59 -15.18
CA GLY A 98 2.72 11.78 -15.30
C GLY A 98 2.66 12.77 -14.13
N HIS A 99 1.85 12.51 -13.09
CA HIS A 99 1.70 13.44 -11.97
C HIS A 99 3.00 13.63 -11.16
N LEU A 100 3.91 12.65 -11.18
CA LEU A 100 5.22 12.73 -10.52
C LEU A 100 6.25 13.58 -11.26
N GLU A 101 6.04 13.88 -12.53
CA GLU A 101 6.93 14.74 -13.34
C GLU A 101 6.54 16.22 -13.23
N THR A 102 5.28 16.49 -12.86
CA THR A 102 4.73 17.84 -12.76
C THR A 102 4.78 18.34 -11.33
N GLY A 103 5.28 19.55 -11.03
CA GLY A 103 5.35 20.16 -9.67
C GLY A 103 4.01 20.41 -8.94
N ARG A 104 2.98 19.62 -9.26
CA ARG A 104 1.67 19.56 -8.63
C ARG A 104 1.78 18.99 -7.23
N ASN A 105 0.82 19.38 -6.39
CA ASN A 105 0.68 18.87 -5.03
C ASN A 105 0.64 17.34 -5.00
N LEU A 106 1.31 16.76 -4.02
CA LEU A 106 1.32 15.32 -3.77
C LEU A 106 0.90 15.06 -2.33
N PHE A 107 0.01 14.08 -2.12
CA PHE A 107 -0.39 13.65 -0.80
C PHE A 107 0.29 12.33 -0.44
N ILE A 108 0.64 12.16 0.82
CA ILE A 108 1.18 10.91 1.37
C ILE A 108 0.27 10.45 2.49
N THR A 109 -0.24 9.23 2.41
CA THR A 109 -1.08 8.64 3.46
C THR A 109 -0.56 7.27 3.90
N GLU A 110 -1.13 6.72 4.97
CA GLU A 110 -0.80 5.38 5.45
C GLU A 110 -1.82 4.36 4.93
N GLY A 111 -1.33 3.31 4.27
CA GLY A 111 -2.12 2.18 3.83
C GLY A 111 -2.70 2.30 2.42
N GLU A 112 -2.82 1.15 1.78
CA GLU A 112 -3.18 0.99 0.37
C GLU A 112 -4.61 1.47 0.11
N LYS A 113 -5.58 1.02 0.92
CA LYS A 113 -7.00 1.37 0.73
C LYS A 113 -7.29 2.87 0.93
N LYS A 114 -6.59 3.54 1.85
CA LYS A 114 -6.71 5.00 2.02
C LYS A 114 -6.15 5.73 0.81
N THR A 115 -5.03 5.23 0.28
CA THR A 115 -4.43 5.74 -0.96
C THR A 115 -5.38 5.58 -2.13
N ASP A 116 -6.00 4.40 -2.28
CA ASP A 116 -7.01 4.16 -3.32
C ASP A 116 -8.20 5.11 -3.18
N CYS A 117 -8.69 5.32 -1.95
CA CYS A 117 -9.80 6.23 -1.68
C CYS A 117 -9.47 7.69 -2.04
N LEU A 118 -8.27 8.18 -1.72
CA LEU A 118 -7.82 9.52 -2.10
C LEU A 118 -7.75 9.68 -3.63
N ASN A 119 -7.12 8.73 -4.32
CA ASN A 119 -6.99 8.79 -5.77
C ASN A 119 -8.34 8.64 -6.49
N LEU A 120 -9.26 7.83 -5.96
CA LEU A 120 -10.64 7.75 -6.43
C LEU A 120 -11.35 9.12 -6.37
N ASN A 121 -11.07 9.90 -5.33
CA ASN A 121 -11.61 11.26 -5.15
C ASN A 121 -10.74 12.35 -5.79
N HIS A 122 -9.91 11.99 -6.77
CA HIS A 122 -9.03 12.91 -7.50
C HIS A 122 -8.05 13.69 -6.62
N VAL A 123 -7.66 13.12 -5.48
CA VAL A 123 -6.58 13.62 -4.62
C VAL A 123 -5.33 12.75 -4.88
N PRO A 124 -4.34 13.23 -5.67
CA PRO A 124 -3.20 12.41 -6.06
C PRO A 124 -2.35 12.05 -4.84
N ALA A 125 -2.40 10.79 -4.45
CA ALA A 125 -1.78 10.32 -3.23
C ALA A 125 -0.92 9.08 -3.46
N ILE A 126 0.18 8.99 -2.71
CA ILE A 126 0.97 7.76 -2.56
C ILE A 126 0.80 7.22 -1.15
N GLY A 127 0.83 5.89 -1.03
CA GLY A 127 0.69 5.21 0.24
C GLY A 127 2.03 4.76 0.80
N LEU A 128 2.20 4.86 2.11
CA LEU A 128 3.23 4.11 2.82
C LEU A 128 2.57 2.95 3.56
N SER A 129 3.23 1.80 3.59
CA SER A 129 2.75 0.59 4.29
C SER A 129 2.71 0.72 5.82
N GLY A 130 3.30 1.80 6.35
CA GLY A 130 3.35 2.23 7.73
C GLY A 130 4.14 3.55 7.84
N ILE A 131 4.01 4.28 8.95
CA ILE A 131 4.62 5.61 9.16
C ILE A 131 6.15 5.61 8.94
N TRP A 132 6.83 4.51 9.25
CA TRP A 132 8.29 4.39 9.09
C TRP A 132 8.72 3.78 7.75
N CYS A 133 7.77 3.36 6.91
CA CYS A 133 8.04 2.64 5.67
C CYS A 133 8.46 3.54 4.49
N TRP A 134 8.83 4.80 4.74
CA TRP A 134 9.52 5.66 3.77
C TRP A 134 11.03 5.36 3.70
N LYS A 135 11.56 4.56 4.64
CA LYS A 135 12.95 4.13 4.69
C LYS A 135 13.04 2.64 4.99
N ASP A 136 14.12 2.02 4.54
CA ASP A 136 14.47 0.63 4.89
C ASP A 136 15.99 0.45 4.98
N GLN A 137 16.44 -0.80 5.17
CA GLN A 137 17.86 -1.15 5.30
C GLN A 137 18.36 -2.01 4.13
N ARG A 138 17.68 -2.01 2.98
CA ARG A 138 18.10 -2.88 1.86
C ARG A 138 19.43 -2.46 1.23
N SER A 139 19.82 -1.21 1.45
CA SER A 139 21.11 -0.64 1.07
C SER A 139 22.21 -0.81 2.13
N GLY A 140 21.94 -1.56 3.21
CA GLY A 140 22.88 -1.79 4.32
C GLY A 140 22.68 -0.88 5.52
N ASP A 141 22.26 0.37 5.29
CA ASP A 141 21.93 1.36 6.33
C ASP A 141 20.47 1.82 6.22
N SER A 142 19.93 2.38 7.30
CA SER A 142 18.58 2.97 7.32
C SER A 142 18.50 4.21 6.41
N GLN A 143 18.06 4.03 5.16
CA GLN A 143 17.98 5.08 4.13
C GLN A 143 16.57 5.19 3.52
N PRO A 144 16.18 6.35 2.96
CA PRO A 144 14.96 6.46 2.18
C PRO A 144 14.87 5.36 1.11
N ILE A 145 13.67 4.84 0.88
CA ILE A 145 13.48 3.82 -0.16
C ILE A 145 13.77 4.44 -1.55
N PRO A 146 14.62 3.84 -2.40
CA PRO A 146 14.97 4.38 -3.71
C PRO A 146 13.80 4.66 -4.66
N GLU A 147 12.63 4.01 -4.50
CA GLU A 147 11.48 4.34 -5.35
C GLU A 147 10.96 5.77 -5.12
N LEU A 148 11.31 6.40 -3.99
CA LEU A 148 11.00 7.81 -3.74
C LEU A 148 11.86 8.78 -4.58
N GLU A 149 12.95 8.32 -5.19
CA GLU A 149 13.78 9.13 -6.10
C GLU A 149 13.06 9.41 -7.44
N ALA A 150 12.04 8.61 -7.78
CA ALA A 150 11.20 8.84 -8.96
C ALA A 150 10.27 10.06 -8.83
N ILE A 151 10.23 10.69 -7.66
CA ILE A 151 9.36 11.83 -7.37
C ILE A 151 10.19 13.11 -7.45
N ASP A 152 9.74 14.07 -8.27
CA ASP A 152 10.29 15.42 -8.20
C ASP A 152 9.83 16.11 -6.92
N TRP A 153 10.71 16.22 -5.93
CA TRP A 153 10.42 16.82 -4.62
C TRP A 153 10.35 18.36 -4.65
N THR A 154 10.61 19.02 -5.78
CA THR A 154 10.36 20.47 -5.93
C THR A 154 8.86 20.76 -6.13
N ARG A 155 8.05 20.26 -5.19
CA ARG A 155 6.59 20.35 -5.15
C ARG A 155 6.09 20.52 -3.72
N ASN A 156 4.82 20.89 -3.58
CA ASN A 156 4.16 20.79 -2.27
C ASN A 156 3.81 19.34 -1.95
N VAL A 157 4.18 18.89 -0.75
CA VAL A 157 3.86 17.56 -0.25
C VAL A 157 3.06 17.68 1.04
N TYR A 158 1.93 16.99 1.10
CA TYR A 158 1.03 16.97 2.25
C TYR A 158 1.00 15.57 2.85
N VAL A 159 1.48 15.43 4.08
CA VAL A 159 1.41 14.17 4.81
C VAL A 159 0.10 14.12 5.60
N VAL A 160 -0.77 13.18 5.24
CA VAL A 160 -2.14 13.03 5.74
C VAL A 160 -2.30 11.63 6.34
N PHE A 161 -1.65 11.41 7.47
CA PHE A 161 -1.84 10.20 8.28
C PHE A 161 -3.09 10.33 9.13
N ASP A 162 -3.67 9.18 9.48
CA ASP A 162 -4.69 9.15 10.52
C ASP A 162 -4.06 9.67 11.80
N SER A 163 -4.69 10.66 12.42
CA SER A 163 -4.34 10.97 13.78
C SER A 163 -4.92 9.85 14.64
N ASP A 164 -4.10 8.87 14.98
CA ASP A 164 -4.32 8.10 16.20
C ASP A 164 -4.13 9.06 17.38
N LEU A 165 -5.06 10.00 17.59
CA LEU A 165 -5.35 10.61 18.89
C LEU A 165 -5.97 9.52 19.77
N THR A 166 -5.28 8.40 19.89
CA THR A 166 -5.43 7.52 21.04
C THR A 166 -4.91 8.35 22.20
N LEU A 167 -5.81 8.77 23.08
CA LEU A 167 -5.50 9.39 24.36
C LEU A 167 -4.64 8.41 25.17
N LYS A 168 -3.35 8.29 24.85
CA LYS A 168 -2.37 7.61 25.68
C LYS A 168 -2.01 8.59 26.80
N PRO A 169 -2.26 8.25 28.08
CA PRO A 169 -1.94 9.14 29.20
C PRO A 169 -0.46 9.57 29.29
N GLN A 170 0.41 8.93 28.50
CA GLN A 170 1.86 9.10 28.50
C GLN A 170 2.36 10.17 27.50
N ILE A 171 1.46 10.83 26.76
CA ILE A 171 1.81 12.00 25.94
C ILE A 171 0.95 13.17 26.41
N GLN A 172 1.39 13.79 27.51
CA GLN A 172 1.02 15.16 27.85
C GLN A 172 2.30 15.99 27.79
N ALA A 173 2.22 17.11 27.07
CA ALA A 173 3.28 18.09 26.93
C ALA A 173 3.63 18.76 28.27
#